data_AF-A0A9P0CVE8-F1
#
_entry.id   AF-A0A9P0CVE8-F1
#
_cell.length_a   1.000
_cell.length_b   1.000
_cell.length_c   1.000
_cell.angle_alpha   90.00
_cell.angle_beta   90.00
_cell.angle_gamma   90.00
#
_symmetry.space_group_name_H-M   'P 1'
#
loop_
_entity.id
_entity.type
_entity.pdbx_description
1 polymer ?
#
loop_
_entity_poly.entity_id
_entity_poly.type
_entity_poly.pdbx_seq_one_letter_code
_entity_poly.pdbx_strand_id
1 'polypeptide(L)'
;MFCAEGLIWNSREKQFLKAHAECQSNRITAIGDDTLKKLSLGHEITSFEASKHILCLVEKAGLLDYNGELNRKEAMMDLNIITKFKMDEIVKECNVRTYDDSEDATIFKLFVCVCLKTHNIY
;
A
#
# COMPACT_ATOMS: atom_id res chain seq x y z
N MET A 1 -6.96 10.23 -3.02
CA MET A 1 -7.55 9.01 -2.46
C MET A 1 -6.72 7.83 -2.96
N PHE A 2 -5.86 7.26 -2.12
CA PHE A 2 -5.02 6.12 -2.49
C PHE A 2 -5.81 4.82 -2.28
N CYS A 3 -5.91 3.96 -3.30
CA CYS A 3 -6.62 2.67 -3.24
C CYS A 3 -8.04 2.73 -2.64
N ALA A 4 -8.78 3.80 -2.91
CA ALA A 4 -9.75 4.28 -1.94
C ALA A 4 -11.20 3.82 -2.16
N GLU A 5 -11.49 3.04 -3.19
CA GLU A 5 -12.85 2.53 -3.37
C GLU A 5 -13.02 1.10 -2.81
N GLY A 6 -11.93 0.34 -2.65
CA GLY A 6 -11.98 -1.07 -2.19
C GLY A 6 -11.41 -1.35 -0.80
N LEU A 7 -10.42 -0.55 -0.35
CA LEU A 7 -9.87 -0.65 1.01
C LEU A 7 -10.40 0.53 1.82
N ILE A 8 -11.53 0.30 2.47
CA ILE A 8 -12.13 1.27 3.38
C ILE A 8 -11.20 1.45 4.60
N TRP A 9 -10.18 2.30 4.50
CA TRP A 9 -9.32 2.73 5.62
C TRP A 9 -9.99 3.85 6.43
N ASN A 10 -11.30 3.78 6.69
CA ASN A 10 -12.06 4.89 7.30
C ASN A 10 -11.50 5.34 8.66
N SER A 11 -10.88 4.43 9.43
CA SER A 11 -10.24 4.73 10.72
C SER A 11 -8.85 5.36 10.58
N ARG A 12 -8.14 5.14 9.46
CA ARG A 12 -6.75 5.60 9.24
C ARG A 12 -6.58 6.62 8.12
N GLU A 13 -7.65 7.04 7.47
CA GLU A 13 -7.60 8.05 6.40
C GLU A 13 -6.76 9.28 6.79
N LYS A 14 -6.97 9.82 7.99
CA LYS A 14 -6.19 10.97 8.49
C LYS A 14 -4.69 10.66 8.65
N GLN A 15 -4.35 9.45 9.09
CA GLN A 15 -2.96 9.01 9.24
C GLN A 15 -2.31 8.82 7.87
N PHE A 16 -3.03 8.26 6.90
CA PHE A 16 -2.58 8.13 5.53
C PHE A 16 -2.40 9.48 4.83
N LEU A 17 -3.31 10.43 5.03
CA LEU A 17 -3.16 11.79 4.49
C LEU A 17 -1.94 12.50 5.07
N LYS A 18 -1.70 12.35 6.37
CA LYS A 18 -0.52 12.89 7.04
C LYS A 18 0.76 12.23 6.52
N ALA A 19 0.79 10.91 6.47
CA ALA A 19 1.90 10.13 5.91
C ALA A 19 2.20 10.54 4.47
N HIS A 20 1.17 10.70 3.64
CA HIS A 20 1.32 11.15 2.26
C HIS A 20 1.95 12.54 2.16
N ALA A 21 1.48 13.50 2.95
CA ALA A 21 2.06 14.84 2.98
C ALA A 21 3.54 14.81 3.41
N GLU A 22 3.87 14.00 4.42
CA GLU A 22 5.26 13.79 4.86
C GLU A 22 6.11 13.16 3.73
N CYS A 23 5.62 12.14 3.05
CA CYS A 23 6.32 11.48 1.94
C CYS A 23 6.45 12.36 0.70
N GLN A 24 5.52 13.26 0.44
CA GLN A 24 5.63 14.26 -0.64
C GLN A 24 6.59 15.40 -0.30
N SER A 25 6.80 15.70 0.99
CA SER A 25 7.74 16.75 1.42
C SER A 25 9.21 16.36 1.25
N ASN A 26 9.51 15.06 1.12
CA ASN A 26 10.86 14.55 0.89
C ASN A 26 11.10 14.27 -0.59
N ARG A 27 12.12 14.92 -1.18
CA ARG A 27 12.47 14.81 -2.61
C ARG A 27 12.79 13.39 -3.07
N ILE A 28 13.20 12.49 -2.17
CA ILE A 28 13.53 11.09 -2.50
C ILE A 28 12.27 10.24 -2.67
N THR A 29 11.21 10.59 -1.96
CA THR A 29 9.95 9.85 -1.91
C THR A 29 8.82 10.58 -2.62
N ALA A 30 9.01 11.82 -3.04
CA ALA A 30 8.03 12.59 -3.80
C ALA A 30 7.81 11.94 -5.17
N ILE A 31 6.53 11.83 -5.56
CA ILE A 31 6.12 11.32 -6.87
C ILE A 31 5.12 12.27 -7.51
N GLY A 32 5.21 12.41 -8.84
CA GLY A 32 4.32 13.29 -9.60
C GLY A 32 2.86 12.82 -9.62
N ASP A 33 1.97 13.77 -9.89
CA ASP A 33 0.52 13.57 -9.90
C ASP A 33 0.06 12.45 -10.85
N ASP A 34 0.75 12.25 -11.98
CA ASP A 34 0.44 11.16 -12.91
C ASP A 34 0.69 9.77 -12.29
N THR A 35 1.78 9.63 -11.54
CA THR A 35 2.10 8.39 -10.81
C THR A 35 1.10 8.17 -9.68
N LEU A 36 0.76 9.23 -8.94
CA LEU A 36 -0.28 9.18 -7.91
C LEU A 36 -1.63 8.73 -8.46
N LYS A 37 -2.03 9.29 -9.60
CA LYS A 37 -3.28 8.94 -10.27
C LYS A 37 -3.27 7.47 -10.70
N LYS A 38 -2.19 6.98 -11.30
CA LYS A 38 -2.04 5.55 -11.65
C LYS A 38 -2.13 4.64 -10.42
N LEU A 39 -1.49 5.01 -9.30
CA LEU A 39 -1.57 4.25 -8.05
C LEU A 39 -3.02 4.24 -7.51
N SER A 40 -3.71 5.38 -7.57
CA SER A 40 -5.09 5.49 -7.09
C SER A 40 -6.07 4.64 -7.91
N LEU A 41 -5.82 4.47 -9.20
CA LEU A 41 -6.62 3.66 -10.13
C LEU A 41 -6.22 2.18 -10.10
N GLY A 42 -5.28 1.79 -9.22
CA GLY A 42 -4.77 0.43 -9.16
C GLY A 42 -4.05 0.02 -10.43
N HIS A 43 -3.50 0.94 -11.23
CA HIS A 43 -2.69 0.54 -12.37
C HIS A 43 -1.37 -0.05 -11.90
N GLU A 44 -0.89 -1.06 -12.63
CA GLU A 44 0.46 -1.58 -12.39
C GLU A 44 1.47 -0.48 -12.69
N ILE A 45 2.28 -0.16 -11.69
CA ILE A 45 3.40 0.76 -11.80
C ILE A 45 4.64 -0.05 -11.46
N THR A 46 5.75 0.19 -12.16
CA THR A 46 7.04 -0.47 -11.87
C THR A 46 8.16 0.55 -11.63
N SER A 47 7.81 1.84 -11.49
CA SER A 47 8.79 2.90 -11.26
C SER A 47 9.36 2.83 -9.84
N PHE A 48 10.68 2.92 -9.75
CA PHE A 48 11.45 2.96 -8.50
C PHE A 48 10.96 4.02 -7.51
N GLU A 49 10.55 5.19 -8.01
CA GLU A 49 10.05 6.30 -7.22
C GLU A 49 8.70 5.96 -6.55
N ALA A 50 7.83 5.21 -7.22
CA ALA A 50 6.57 4.75 -6.65
C ALA A 50 6.80 3.74 -5.52
N SER A 51 7.81 2.85 -5.67
CA SER A 51 8.20 1.92 -4.62
C SER A 51 8.66 2.63 -3.34
N LYS A 52 9.49 3.67 -3.50
CA LYS A 52 9.93 4.50 -2.37
C LYS A 52 8.81 5.29 -1.71
N HIS A 53 7.88 5.83 -2.52
CA HIS A 53 6.73 6.53 -1.98
C HIS A 53 5.83 5.60 -1.16
N ILE A 54 5.56 4.40 -1.67
CA ILE A 54 4.73 3.41 -0.98
C ILE A 54 5.40 2.92 0.30
N LEU A 55 6.71 2.64 0.27
CA LEU A 55 7.44 2.27 1.47
C LEU A 55 7.32 3.35 2.56
N CYS A 56 7.57 4.61 2.19
CA CYS A 56 7.40 5.74 3.09
C CYS A 56 5.97 5.82 3.64
N LEU A 57 4.95 5.63 2.80
CA LEU A 57 3.56 5.65 3.23
C LEU A 57 3.26 4.58 4.28
N VAL A 58 3.65 3.34 4.05
CA VAL A 58 3.36 2.23 4.97
C VAL A 58 4.17 2.33 6.26
N GLU A 59 5.39 2.84 6.20
CA GLU A 59 6.21 3.14 7.37
C GLU A 59 5.55 4.23 8.24
N LYS A 60 5.20 5.37 7.63
CA LYS A 60 4.59 6.51 8.34
C LYS A 60 3.17 6.23 8.82
N ALA A 61 2.44 5.35 8.14
CA ALA A 61 1.14 4.87 8.58
C ALA A 61 1.22 3.82 9.72
N GLY A 62 2.42 3.39 10.11
CA GLY A 62 2.63 2.40 11.16
C GLY A 62 2.18 0.98 10.76
N LEU A 63 2.29 0.66 9.46
CA LEU A 63 1.88 -0.63 8.90
C LEU A 63 3.05 -1.61 8.77
N LEU A 64 4.27 -1.19 9.11
CA LEU A 64 5.42 -2.08 9.18
C LEU A 64 5.64 -2.57 10.62
N ASP A 65 6.14 -3.79 10.78
CA ASP A 65 6.61 -4.35 12.04
C ASP A 65 8.08 -3.98 12.31
N TYR A 66 8.65 -4.50 13.39
CA TYR A 66 10.03 -4.21 13.80
C TYR A 66 11.09 -4.77 12.84
N ASN A 67 10.71 -5.67 11.93
CA ASN A 67 11.58 -6.22 10.88
C ASN A 67 11.42 -5.47 9.55
N GLY A 68 10.63 -4.38 9.50
CA GLY A 68 10.31 -3.69 8.26
C GLY A 68 9.28 -4.44 7.40
N GLU A 69 8.70 -5.54 7.89
CA GLU A 69 7.70 -6.30 7.16
C GLU A 69 6.31 -5.72 7.38
N LEU A 70 5.42 -5.87 6.40
CA LEU A 70 4.05 -5.40 6.55
C LEU A 70 3.35 -6.15 7.69
N ASN A 71 2.99 -5.42 8.74
CA ASN A 71 2.23 -5.92 9.88
C ASN A 71 0.79 -6.22 9.43
N ARG A 72 0.58 -7.45 8.97
CA ARG A 72 -0.71 -7.95 8.48
C ARG A 72 -1.85 -7.67 9.45
N LYS A 73 -1.61 -7.79 10.76
CA LYS A 73 -2.63 -7.57 11.77
C LYS A 73 -3.09 -6.11 11.78
N GLU A 74 -2.14 -5.18 11.78
CA GLU A 74 -2.43 -3.74 11.73
C GLU A 74 -3.05 -3.33 10.39
N ALA A 75 -2.54 -3.87 9.27
CA ALA A 75 -3.09 -3.62 7.95
C ALA A 75 -4.51 -4.18 7.75
N MET A 76 -4.87 -5.25 8.48
CA MET A 76 -6.19 -5.85 8.40
C MET A 76 -7.20 -5.24 9.39
N MET A 77 -6.76 -4.55 10.44
CA MET A 77 -7.65 -4.04 11.49
C MET A 77 -8.70 -3.07 10.94
N ASP A 78 -8.32 -2.25 9.96
CA ASP A 78 -9.16 -1.16 9.44
C ASP A 78 -10.09 -1.57 8.31
N LEU A 79 -9.96 -2.80 7.82
CA LEU A 79 -10.80 -3.30 6.74
C LEU A 79 -12.22 -3.59 7.24
N ASN A 80 -13.21 -3.30 6.39
CA ASN A 80 -14.58 -3.71 6.65
C ASN A 80 -14.66 -5.27 6.70
N ILE A 81 -15.70 -5.81 7.35
CA ILE A 81 -15.83 -7.27 7.60
C ILE A 81 -15.81 -8.08 6.29
N ILE A 82 -16.40 -7.56 5.20
CA ILE A 82 -16.46 -8.23 3.90
C ILE A 82 -15.05 -8.29 3.27
N THR A 83 -14.31 -7.18 3.35
CA THR A 83 -12.93 -7.10 2.91
C THR A 83 -12.03 -8.01 3.74
N LYS A 84 -12.25 -8.13 5.07
CA LYS A 84 -11.47 -9.03 5.94
C LYS A 84 -11.50 -10.49 5.48
N PHE A 85 -12.67 -11.02 5.09
CA PHE A 85 -12.79 -12.40 4.61
C PHE A 85 -12.03 -12.67 3.30
N LYS A 86 -12.04 -11.71 2.37
CA LYS A 86 -11.30 -11.83 1.11
C LYS A 86 -9.82 -11.45 1.26
N MET A 87 -9.45 -10.67 2.27
CA MET A 87 -8.09 -10.16 2.44
C MET A 87 -7.08 -11.26 2.75
N ASP A 88 -7.45 -12.29 3.53
CA ASP A 88 -6.53 -13.42 3.78
C ASP A 88 -6.19 -14.16 2.49
N GLU A 89 -7.14 -14.28 1.56
CA GLU A 89 -6.94 -14.86 0.23
C GLU A 89 -6.10 -13.94 -0.65
N ILE A 90 -6.44 -12.65 -0.72
CA ILE A 90 -5.70 -11.64 -1.48
C ILE A 90 -4.26 -11.52 -1.00
N VAL A 91 -4.02 -11.47 0.31
CA VAL A 91 -2.68 -11.38 0.88
C VAL A 91 -1.89 -12.65 0.57
N LYS A 92 -2.50 -13.84 0.60
CA LYS A 92 -1.84 -15.08 0.16
C LYS A 92 -1.47 -15.04 -1.32
N GLU A 93 -2.36 -14.55 -2.18
CA GLU A 93 -2.09 -14.38 -3.61
C GLU A 93 -1.00 -13.34 -3.89
N CYS A 94 -0.98 -12.26 -3.11
CA CYS A 94 -0.07 -11.12 -3.30
C CYS A 94 1.27 -11.26 -2.59
N ASN A 95 1.39 -12.14 -1.59
CA ASN A 95 2.61 -12.37 -0.83
C ASN A 95 3.57 -13.32 -1.57
N VAL A 96 3.85 -12.99 -2.84
CA VAL A 96 4.86 -13.68 -3.66
C VAL A 96 6.16 -12.91 -3.53
N ARG A 97 6.96 -13.24 -2.51
CA ARG A 97 8.36 -12.78 -2.44
C ARG A 97 9.17 -13.53 -3.48
N THR A 98 9.92 -12.81 -4.31
CA THR A 98 11.05 -13.41 -5.03
C THR A 98 12.34 -13.08 -4.26
N TYR A 99 13.26 -14.05 -4.15
CA TYR A 99 14.49 -13.91 -3.36
C TYR A 99 15.40 -12.74 -3.80
N ASP A 100 15.16 -12.20 -5.00
CA ASP A 100 15.95 -11.14 -5.62
C ASP A 100 15.37 -9.73 -5.43
N ASP A 101 14.20 -9.60 -4.78
CA ASP A 101 13.55 -8.30 -4.57
C ASP A 101 14.17 -7.54 -3.38
N SER A 102 14.41 -6.24 -3.55
CA SER A 102 14.66 -5.36 -2.41
C SER A 102 13.42 -5.28 -1.49
N GLU A 103 13.62 -4.86 -0.25
CA GLU A 103 12.53 -4.66 0.72
C GLU A 103 11.45 -3.71 0.17
N ASP A 104 11.88 -2.56 -0.39
CA ASP A 104 11.04 -1.58 -1.07
C ASP A 104 10.23 -2.22 -2.21
N ALA A 105 10.86 -3.05 -3.03
CA ALA A 105 10.22 -3.71 -4.17
C ALA A 105 9.20 -4.76 -3.72
N THR A 106 9.52 -5.51 -2.66
CA THR A 106 8.60 -6.49 -2.07
C THR A 106 7.35 -5.81 -1.50
N ILE A 107 7.53 -4.77 -0.69
CA ILE A 107 6.44 -4.02 -0.05
C ILE A 107 5.58 -3.35 -1.10
N PHE A 108 6.22 -2.77 -2.12
CA PHE A 108 5.53 -2.17 -3.25
C PHE A 108 4.70 -3.19 -4.04
N LYS A 109 5.26 -4.34 -4.42
CA LYS A 109 4.54 -5.41 -5.13
C LYS A 109 3.34 -5.91 -4.31
N LEU A 110 3.55 -6.14 -3.01
CA LEU A 110 2.49 -6.55 -2.10
C LEU A 110 1.37 -5.50 -2.04
N PHE A 111 1.72 -4.23 -1.81
CA PHE A 111 0.75 -3.13 -1.71
C PHE A 111 -0.02 -2.94 -3.01
N VAL A 112 0.66 -2.90 -4.16
CA VAL A 112 0.04 -2.76 -5.48
C VAL A 112 -0.89 -3.93 -5.77
N CYS A 113 -0.46 -5.17 -5.53
CA CYS A 113 -1.29 -6.35 -5.74
C CYS A 113 -2.54 -6.34 -4.85
N VAL A 114 -2.38 -6.02 -3.56
CA VAL A 114 -3.49 -5.91 -2.62
C VAL A 114 -4.47 -4.82 -3.04
N CYS A 115 -3.99 -3.65 -3.46
CA CYS A 115 -4.82 -2.56 -3.98
C CYS A 115 -5.57 -2.95 -5.27
N LEU A 116 -4.89 -3.59 -6.23
CA LEU A 116 -5.47 -4.11 -7.47
C LEU A 116 -6.61 -5.09 -7.20
N LYS A 117 -6.35 -6.07 -6.34
CA LYS A 117 -7.30 -7.14 -6.04
C LYS A 117 -8.50 -6.63 -5.25
N THR A 118 -8.31 -5.63 -4.40
CA THR A 118 -9.39 -5.02 -3.61
C THR A 118 -10.22 -4.02 -4.41
N HIS A 119 -9.65 -3.35 -5.41
CA HIS A 119 -10.40 -2.56 -6.38
C HIS A 119 -11.32 -3.43 -7.26
N ASN A 120 -10.91 -4.67 -7.57
CA ASN A 120 -11.72 -5.61 -8.36
C ASN A 120 -12.80 -6.35 -7.53
N ILE A 121 -12.94 -6.04 -6.24
CA ILE A 121 -13.97 -6.65 -5.37
C ILE A 121 -15.28 -5.87 -5.40
N TYR A 122 -15.27 -4.63 -5.90
CA TYR A 122 -16.44 -3.76 -6.06
C TYR A 122 -16.72 -3.45 -7.53
#